data_AF-A0A2I1HMJ2-F1
#
_entry.id   AF-A0A2I1HMJ2-F1
#
_cell.length_a   1.000
_cell.length_b   1.000
_cell.length_c   1.000
_cell.angle_alpha   90.00
_cell.angle_beta   90.00
_cell.angle_gamma   90.00
#
_symmetry.space_group_name_H-M   'P 1'
#
loop_
_entity.id
_entity.type
_entity.pdbx_description
1 polymer ?
#
loop_
_entity_poly.entity_id
_entity_poly.type
_entity_poly.pdbx_seq_one_letter_code
_entity_poly.pdbx_strand_id
1 'polypeptide(L)'
;MPIRCIAHHINLLTNDICKLEFAQSTLKKCMKLVHFFKASHQADAELTDEIKENMVKGVLRCEEALKNVANNNPNYLKQNIKEIITRHFFIDIEELQLILKPIKEAIKYLEMKNATLANCFLQLIKLLYSIKSLSETRTTFRQ
;
A
#
# COMPACT_ATOMS: atom_id res chain seq x y z
N MET A 1 6.48 11.74 -28.09
CA MET A 1 5.65 11.41 -26.91
C MET A 1 6.09 12.27 -25.73
N PRO A 2 5.25 13.19 -25.22
CA PRO A 2 5.65 14.08 -24.13
C PRO A 2 5.68 13.35 -22.78
N ILE A 3 6.49 13.84 -21.85
CA ILE A 3 6.70 13.25 -20.51
C ILE A 3 5.38 13.10 -19.75
N ARG A 4 4.46 14.06 -19.92
CA ARG A 4 3.09 13.99 -19.36
C ARG A 4 2.28 12.79 -19.85
N CYS A 5 2.49 12.35 -21.09
CA CYS A 5 1.86 11.12 -21.60
C CYS A 5 2.44 9.86 -20.92
N ILE A 6 3.74 9.85 -20.58
CA ILE A 6 4.37 8.70 -19.92
C ILE A 6 3.88 8.57 -18.48
N ALA A 7 3.85 9.67 -17.73
CA ALA A 7 3.23 9.69 -16.40
C ALA A 7 1.75 9.24 -16.47
N HIS A 8 1.02 9.67 -17.50
CA HIS A 8 -0.34 9.21 -17.74
C HIS A 8 -0.43 7.69 -18.00
N HIS A 9 0.45 7.11 -18.83
CA HIS A 9 0.46 5.66 -19.05
C HIS A 9 0.83 4.86 -17.80
N ILE A 10 1.76 5.35 -16.98
CA ILE A 10 2.09 4.72 -15.69
C ILE A 10 0.89 4.81 -14.74
N ASN A 11 0.15 5.92 -14.74
CA ASN A 11 -1.10 6.05 -13.99
C ASN A 11 -2.18 5.07 -14.49
N LEU A 12 -2.30 4.84 -15.80
CA LEU A 12 -3.20 3.83 -16.35
C LEU A 12 -2.81 2.42 -15.89
N LEU A 13 -1.52 2.07 -15.94
CA LEU A 13 -1.02 0.80 -15.42
C LEU A 13 -1.35 0.63 -13.92
N THR A 14 -1.17 1.71 -13.14
CA THR A 14 -1.55 1.74 -11.72
C THR A 14 -3.03 1.46 -11.54
N ASN A 15 -3.87 2.10 -12.34
CA ASN A 15 -5.32 1.90 -12.31
C ASN A 15 -5.69 0.45 -12.60
N ASP A 16 -5.05 -0.19 -13.59
CA ASP A 16 -5.33 -1.58 -13.93
C ASP A 16 -4.85 -2.56 -12.84
N ILE A 17 -3.71 -2.30 -12.20
CA ILE A 17 -3.27 -3.05 -11.00
C ILE A 17 -4.29 -2.90 -9.88
N CYS A 18 -4.76 -1.67 -9.62
CA CYS A 18 -5.76 -1.41 -8.59
C CYS A 18 -7.13 -2.05 -8.90
N LYS A 19 -7.40 -2.43 -10.15
CA LYS A 19 -8.60 -3.15 -10.56
C LYS A 19 -8.50 -4.67 -10.37
N LEU A 20 -7.33 -5.24 -10.13
CA LEU A 20 -7.19 -6.66 -9.83
C LEU A 20 -8.00 -7.01 -8.56
N GLU A 21 -8.66 -8.17 -8.53
CA GLU A 21 -9.54 -8.55 -7.42
C GLU A 21 -8.84 -8.49 -6.05
N PHE A 22 -7.61 -8.98 -5.99
CA PHE A 22 -6.72 -8.87 -4.84
C PHE A 22 -6.57 -7.42 -4.37
N ALA A 23 -6.11 -6.53 -5.25
CA ALA A 23 -5.86 -5.13 -4.91
C ALA A 23 -7.15 -4.41 -4.51
N GLN A 24 -8.25 -4.62 -5.25
CA GLN A 24 -9.55 -4.05 -4.91
C GLN A 24 -10.04 -4.50 -3.53
N SER A 25 -9.92 -5.80 -3.22
CA SER A 25 -10.34 -6.36 -1.94
C SER A 25 -9.54 -5.76 -0.78
N THR A 26 -8.21 -5.70 -0.93
CA THR A 26 -7.30 -5.11 0.06
C THR A 26 -7.59 -3.62 0.27
N LEU A 27 -7.73 -2.84 -0.80
CA LEU A 27 -8.03 -1.41 -0.73
C LEU A 27 -9.41 -1.14 -0.10
N LYS A 28 -10.44 -1.95 -0.40
CA LYS A 28 -11.76 -1.85 0.22
C LYS A 28 -11.70 -2.07 1.73
N LYS A 29 -10.93 -3.06 2.18
CA LYS A 29 -10.68 -3.31 3.61
C LYS A 29 -9.95 -2.14 4.27
N CYS A 30 -8.92 -1.58 3.62
CA CYS A 30 -8.24 -0.36 4.08
C CYS A 30 -9.20 0.82 4.23
N MET A 31 -10.08 1.06 3.25
CA MET A 31 -11.06 2.15 3.33
C MET A 31 -12.06 1.96 4.48
N LYS A 32 -12.49 0.73 4.76
CA LYS A 32 -13.35 0.43 5.92
C LYS A 32 -12.65 0.76 7.24
N LEU A 33 -11.37 0.42 7.37
CA LEU A 33 -10.56 0.79 8.54
C LEU A 33 -10.44 2.31 8.67
N VAL A 34 -10.07 3.01 7.59
CA VAL A 34 -9.96 4.48 7.58
C VAL A 34 -11.27 5.15 7.98
N HIS A 35 -12.40 4.71 7.44
CA HIS A 35 -13.71 5.26 7.82
C HIS A 35 -14.07 4.98 9.28
N PHE A 36 -13.75 3.80 9.78
CA PHE A 36 -13.98 3.46 11.18
C PHE A 36 -13.18 4.38 12.11
N PHE A 37 -11.87 4.54 11.88
CA PHE A 37 -11.02 5.37 12.74
C PHE A 37 -11.42 6.85 12.64
N LYS A 38 -11.70 7.37 11.44
CA LYS A 38 -12.22 8.74 11.30
C LYS A 38 -13.52 9.00 12.06
N ALA A 39 -14.38 7.99 12.22
CA ALA A 39 -15.62 8.10 12.96
C ALA A 39 -15.44 7.92 14.49
N SER A 40 -14.29 7.41 14.94
CA SER A 40 -14.00 7.15 16.35
C SER A 40 -12.79 7.98 16.77
N HIS A 41 -13.04 9.22 17.22
CA HIS A 41 -11.99 10.17 17.59
C HIS A 41 -10.97 9.62 18.62
N GLN A 42 -11.43 8.80 19.56
CA GLN A 42 -10.54 8.18 20.55
C GLN A 42 -9.68 7.06 19.94
N ALA A 43 -10.27 6.17 19.14
CA ALA A 43 -9.52 5.10 18.47
C ALA A 43 -8.54 5.66 17.43
N ASP A 44 -8.88 6.77 16.76
CA ASP A 44 -7.99 7.47 15.83
C ASP A 44 -6.74 8.04 16.51
N ALA A 45 -6.91 8.65 17.70
CA ALA A 45 -5.81 9.21 18.48
C ALA A 45 -4.84 8.12 18.97
N GLU A 46 -5.36 7.09 19.64
CA GLU A 46 -4.57 5.94 20.11
C GLU A 46 -3.85 5.25 18.94
N LEU A 47 -4.55 5.02 17.84
CA LEU A 47 -3.95 4.39 16.66
C LEU A 47 -2.89 5.28 16.02
N THR A 48 -3.11 6.59 15.92
CA THR A 48 -2.15 7.50 15.29
C THR A 48 -0.82 7.50 16.03
N ASP A 49 -0.85 7.48 17.36
CA ASP A 49 0.36 7.45 18.17
C ASP A 49 1.07 6.09 18.05
N GLU A 50 0.33 4.99 18.09
CA GLU A 50 0.92 3.64 18.00
C GLU A 50 1.39 3.30 16.57
N ILE A 51 0.71 3.80 15.52
CA ILE A 51 1.14 3.68 14.13
C ILE A 51 2.39 4.51 13.86
N LYS A 52 2.50 5.75 14.36
CA LYS A 52 3.71 6.57 14.14
C LYS A 52 4.97 5.86 14.62
N GLU A 53 4.89 5.20 15.77
CA GLU A 53 6.03 4.45 16.32
C GLU A 53 6.33 3.14 15.59
N ASN A 54 5.29 2.48 15.05
CA ASN A 54 5.42 1.16 14.43
C ASN A 54 5.62 1.20 12.90
N MET A 55 5.12 2.22 12.19
CA MET A 55 5.30 2.34 10.72
C MET A 55 6.76 2.57 10.32
N VAL A 56 7.55 3.23 11.17
CA VAL A 56 9.00 3.37 10.98
C VAL A 56 9.67 1.99 10.93
N LYS A 57 9.03 0.97 11.51
CA LYS A 57 9.59 -0.36 11.72
C LYS A 57 8.97 -1.44 10.82
N GLY A 58 7.94 -1.12 10.01
CA GLY A 58 7.36 -2.00 8.98
C GLY A 58 5.83 -2.19 9.05
N VAL A 59 5.20 -2.56 7.93
CA VAL A 59 3.72 -2.74 7.83
C VAL A 59 3.22 -3.86 8.73
N LEU A 60 3.95 -4.98 8.82
CA LEU A 60 3.59 -6.08 9.72
C LEU A 60 3.56 -5.67 11.19
N ARG A 61 4.30 -4.63 11.60
CA ARG A 61 4.24 -4.12 12.98
C ARG A 61 3.03 -3.23 13.24
N CYS A 62 2.39 -2.73 12.18
CA CYS A 62 1.10 -2.08 12.30
C CYS A 62 -0.02 -3.09 12.62
N GLU A 63 0.17 -4.39 12.31
CA GLU A 63 -0.74 -5.46 12.76
C GLU A 63 -0.80 -5.53 14.27
N GLU A 64 0.36 -5.52 14.93
CA GLU A 64 0.47 -5.61 16.38
C GLU A 64 -0.16 -4.39 17.06
N ALA A 65 0.14 -3.18 16.57
CA ALA A 65 -0.50 -1.95 17.02
C ALA A 65 -2.03 -2.00 16.88
N LEU A 66 -2.53 -2.42 15.72
CA LEU A 66 -3.99 -2.53 15.49
C LEU A 66 -4.64 -3.60 16.38
N LYS A 67 -3.94 -4.70 16.67
CA LYS A 67 -4.40 -5.72 17.62
C LYS A 67 -4.37 -5.22 19.06
N ASN A 68 -3.39 -4.41 19.45
CA ASN A 68 -3.32 -3.82 20.79
C ASN A 68 -4.48 -2.87 21.02
N VAL A 69 -4.72 -1.94 20.09
CA VAL A 69 -5.91 -1.07 20.10
C VAL A 69 -7.19 -1.90 20.14
N ALA A 70 -7.25 -3.02 19.39
CA ALA A 70 -8.40 -3.91 19.39
C ALA A 70 -8.66 -4.60 20.73
N ASN A 71 -7.61 -5.04 21.41
CA ASN A 71 -7.67 -5.83 22.63
C ASN A 71 -7.87 -4.95 23.86
N ASN A 72 -7.25 -3.77 23.90
CA ASN A 72 -7.37 -2.81 25.00
C ASN A 72 -8.79 -2.23 25.09
N ASN A 73 -9.52 -2.24 23.97
CA ASN A 73 -10.78 -1.55 23.81
C ASN A 73 -11.82 -2.42 23.08
N PRO A 74 -12.24 -3.57 23.67
CA PRO A 74 -13.06 -4.58 22.98
C PRO A 74 -14.44 -4.08 22.55
N ASN A 75 -14.96 -3.03 23.21
CA ASN A 75 -16.24 -2.37 22.91
C ASN A 75 -16.14 -1.29 21.82
N TYR A 76 -14.93 -0.84 21.47
CA TYR A 76 -14.74 0.20 20.45
C TYR A 76 -14.78 -0.38 19.04
N LEU A 77 -14.13 -1.53 18.83
CA LEU A 77 -14.11 -2.18 17.53
C LEU A 77 -15.35 -3.03 17.30
N LYS A 78 -16.13 -2.64 16.30
CA LYS A 78 -17.22 -3.45 15.76
C LYS A 78 -16.66 -4.78 15.22
N GLN A 79 -17.44 -5.85 15.34
CA GLN A 79 -17.03 -7.21 14.94
C GLN A 79 -16.52 -7.27 13.49
N ASN A 80 -17.17 -6.56 12.58
CA ASN A 80 -16.78 -6.46 11.17
C ASN A 80 -15.41 -5.79 10.93
N ILE A 81 -14.87 -5.06 11.90
CA ILE A 81 -13.51 -4.49 11.83
C ILE A 81 -12.48 -5.50 12.36
N LYS A 82 -12.80 -6.23 13.43
CA LYS A 82 -11.93 -7.30 13.97
C LYS A 82 -11.66 -8.37 12.92
N GLU A 83 -12.66 -8.72 12.12
CA GLU A 83 -12.55 -9.67 11.00
C GLU A 83 -11.63 -9.19 9.87
N ILE A 84 -11.35 -7.88 9.77
CA ILE A 84 -10.41 -7.33 8.79
C ILE A 84 -8.97 -7.44 9.30
N ILE A 85 -8.74 -7.26 10.60
CA ILE A 85 -7.41 -7.22 11.24
C ILE A 85 -6.87 -8.66 11.39
N THR A 86 -6.51 -9.26 10.26
CA THR A 86 -5.94 -10.60 10.16
C THR A 86 -4.53 -10.53 9.61
N ARG A 87 -3.66 -11.47 9.98
CA ARG A 87 -2.29 -11.54 9.44
C ARG A 87 -2.26 -11.55 7.91
N HIS A 88 -3.20 -12.27 7.29
CA HIS A 88 -3.31 -12.33 5.83
C HIS A 88 -3.58 -10.96 5.21
N PHE A 89 -4.45 -10.14 5.82
CA PHE A 89 -4.68 -8.78 5.36
C PHE A 89 -3.42 -7.91 5.38
N PHE A 90 -2.54 -8.05 6.38
CA PHE A 90 -1.28 -7.29 6.43
C PHE A 90 -0.26 -7.77 5.41
N ILE A 91 -0.21 -9.08 5.14
CA ILE A 91 0.58 -9.65 4.04
C ILE A 91 0.09 -9.07 2.70
N ASP A 92 -1.24 -9.02 2.49
CA ASP A 92 -1.82 -8.45 1.28
C ASP A 92 -1.47 -6.96 1.12
N ILE A 93 -1.48 -6.18 2.21
CA ILE A 93 -1.05 -4.77 2.18
C ILE A 93 0.43 -4.66 1.82
N GLU A 94 1.29 -5.47 2.44
CA GLU A 94 2.73 -5.45 2.18
C GLU A 94 3.04 -5.81 0.73
N GLU A 95 2.38 -6.85 0.20
CA GLU A 95 2.51 -7.24 -1.21
C GLU A 95 2.02 -6.13 -2.15
N LEU A 96 0.88 -5.50 -1.86
CA LEU A 96 0.39 -4.37 -2.63
C LEU A 96 1.35 -3.17 -2.56
N GLN A 97 1.93 -2.89 -1.38
CA GLN A 97 2.91 -1.82 -1.20
C GLN A 97 4.18 -2.09 -2.03
N LEU A 98 4.66 -3.33 -2.06
CA LEU A 98 5.82 -3.74 -2.86
C LEU A 98 5.58 -3.51 -4.36
N ILE A 99 4.37 -3.79 -4.86
CA ILE A 99 3.98 -3.54 -6.25
C ILE A 99 3.88 -2.04 -6.55
N LEU A 100 3.25 -1.27 -5.66
CA LEU A 100 2.97 0.15 -5.90
C LEU A 100 4.18 1.07 -5.66
N LYS A 101 5.16 0.65 -4.85
CA LYS A 101 6.35 1.45 -4.53
C LYS A 101 7.15 1.89 -5.76
N PRO A 102 7.60 0.99 -6.66
CA PRO A 102 8.37 1.40 -7.85
C PRO A 102 7.56 2.28 -8.80
N ILE A 103 6.24 2.06 -8.88
CA ILE A 103 5.32 2.90 -9.67
C ILE A 103 5.27 4.33 -9.10
N LYS A 104 5.09 4.47 -7.79
CA LYS A 104 5.08 5.76 -7.10
C LYS A 104 6.40 6.52 -7.29
N GLU A 105 7.52 5.84 -7.20
CA GLU A 105 8.85 6.42 -7.41
C GLU A 105 9.03 6.90 -8.85
N ALA A 106 8.58 6.12 -9.83
CA ALA A 106 8.62 6.49 -11.24
C ALA A 106 7.75 7.74 -11.52
N ILE A 107 6.51 7.78 -11.04
CA ILE A 107 5.61 8.95 -11.21
C ILE A 107 6.24 10.20 -10.59
N LYS A 108 6.69 10.12 -9.33
CA LYS A 108 7.29 11.24 -8.62
C LYS A 108 8.48 11.83 -9.38
N TYR A 109 9.30 10.98 -9.97
CA TYR A 109 10.45 11.41 -10.76
C TYR A 109 10.04 12.08 -12.09
N LEU A 110 9.03 11.54 -12.76
CA LEU A 110 8.52 12.06 -14.03
C LEU A 110 7.78 13.39 -13.91
N GLU A 111 7.18 13.65 -12.74
CA GLU A 111 6.51 14.92 -12.44
C GLU A 111 7.49 16.06 -12.11
N MET A 112 8.79 15.76 -11.95
CA MET A 112 9.80 16.79 -11.73
C MET A 112 9.93 17.70 -12.97
N LYS A 113 9.99 19.02 -12.75
CA LYS A 113 10.05 20.03 -13.82
C LYS A 113 11.22 19.85 -14.80
N ASN A 114 12.28 19.16 -14.39
CA ASN A 114 13.49 18.91 -15.16
C ASN A 114 13.61 17.47 -15.70
N ALA A 115 12.54 16.67 -15.62
CA ALA A 115 12.53 15.35 -16.22
C ALA A 115 12.76 15.45 -17.74
N THR A 116 13.59 14.57 -18.29
CA THR A 116 13.86 14.45 -19.73
C THR A 116 13.24 13.17 -20.30
N LEU A 117 13.23 13.01 -21.62
CA LEU A 117 12.78 11.75 -22.22
C LEU A 117 13.69 10.56 -21.87
N ALA A 118 15.00 10.78 -21.74
CA ALA A 118 15.96 9.77 -21.29
C ALA A 118 15.67 9.32 -19.85
N ASN A 119 15.34 10.28 -18.97
CA ASN A 119 14.88 10.03 -17.61
C ASN A 119 13.63 9.13 -17.62
N CYS A 120 12.70 9.34 -18.54
CA CYS A 120 11.52 8.51 -18.67
C CYS A 120 11.85 7.07 -19.06
N PHE A 121 12.72 6.89 -20.05
CA PHE A 121 13.14 5.57 -20.50
C PHE A 121 13.82 4.77 -19.37
N LEU A 122 14.70 5.43 -18.60
CA LEU A 122 15.33 4.82 -17.42
C LEU A 122 14.32 4.41 -16.35
N GLN A 123 13.29 5.21 -16.09
CA GLN A 123 12.24 4.85 -15.14
C GLN A 123 11.40 3.67 -15.62
N LEU A 124 11.10 3.57 -16.91
CA LEU A 124 10.38 2.41 -17.47
C LEU A 124 11.20 1.13 -17.32
N ILE A 125 12.52 1.17 -17.56
CA ILE A 125 13.40 0.02 -17.36
C ILE A 125 13.45 -0.38 -15.89
N LYS A 126 13.61 0.58 -14.97
CA LYS A 126 13.62 0.31 -13.52
C LYS A 126 12.30 -0.30 -13.05
N LEU A 127 11.18 0.22 -13.55
CA LEU A 127 9.85 -0.29 -13.24
C LEU A 127 9.70 -1.74 -13.73
N LEU A 128 10.06 -2.01 -14.99
CA LEU A 128 10.03 -3.36 -15.56
C LEU A 128 10.89 -4.34 -14.76
N TYR A 129 12.11 -3.94 -14.41
CA TYR A 129 13.01 -4.75 -13.59
C TYR A 129 12.42 -5.04 -12.20
N SER A 130 11.84 -4.03 -11.56
CA SER A 130 11.19 -4.17 -10.25
C SER A 130 10.00 -5.13 -10.28
N ILE A 131 9.19 -5.06 -11.35
CA ILE A 131 8.07 -5.99 -11.55
C ILE A 131 8.59 -7.42 -11.77
N LYS A 132 9.67 -7.57 -12.55
CA LYS A 132 10.28 -8.88 -12.82
C LYS A 132 10.84 -9.50 -11.54
N SER A 133 11.61 -8.74 -10.75
CA SER A 133 12.18 -9.25 -9.49
C SER A 133 11.10 -9.60 -8.45
N LEU A 134 9.97 -8.89 -8.44
CA LEU A 134 8.80 -9.24 -7.63
C LEU A 134 8.18 -10.59 -8.02
N SER A 135 8.21 -10.96 -9.31
CA SER A 135 7.73 -12.26 -9.76
C SER A 135 8.68 -13.40 -9.40
N GLU A 136 10.00 -13.17 -9.48
CA GLU A 136 11.04 -14.15 -9.14
C GLU A 136 11.12 -14.41 -7.63
N THR A 137 10.90 -13.38 -6.82
CA THR A 137 10.87 -13.50 -5.35
C THR A 137 9.62 -14.28 -4.88
N ARG A 138 8.50 -14.21 -5.62
CA ARG A 138 7.27 -14.95 -5.27
C ARG A 138 7.37 -16.46 -5.50
N THR A 139 8.27 -16.93 -6.37
CA THR A 139 8.56 -18.36 -6.54
C THR A 139 9.25 -19.00 -5.33
N THR A 140 9.89 -18.21 -4.46
CA THR A 140 10.57 -18.70 -3.26
C THR A 140 9.76 -18.60 -1.96
N PHE A 141 8.68 -17.79 -1.91
CA PHE A 141 7.82 -17.65 -0.72
C PHE A 141 6.59 -18.58 -0.71
N ARG A 142 6.42 -19.41 -1.74
CA ARG A 142 5.35 -20.42 -1.85
C ARG A 142 5.86 -21.87 -1.75
N GLN A 143 7.12 -22.08 -1.36
CA GLN A 143 7.66 -23.40 -1.01
C GLN A 143 7.65 -23.60 0.51
#